data_AF-A0A2Z3GFN8-F1
#
_entry.id   AF-A0A2Z3GFN8-F1
#
_cell.length_a   1.000
_cell.length_b   1.000
_cell.length_c   1.000
_cell.angle_alpha   90.00
_cell.angle_beta   90.00
_cell.angle_gamma   90.00
#
_symmetry.space_group_name_H-M   'P 1'
#
loop_
_entity.id
_entity.type
_entity.pdbx_description
1 polymer ?
#
loop_
_entity_poly.entity_id
_entity_poly.type
_entity_poly.pdbx_seq_one_letter_code
_entity_poly.pdbx_strand_id
1 'polypeptide(L)'
;MLLNANLDLYDGSSCLLSYDEAERWLQGTRIGYIDEDEAMRGAAAYLHRAAQRPCQLLLNNNTALRGPWFASLDWLASAPAPFELQVFQNLA
;
A
#
# COMPACT_ATOMS: atom_id res chain seq x y z
N MET A 1 -1.07 14.77 3.48
CA MET A 1 -0.30 14.56 4.72
C MET A 1 0.36 13.18 4.70
N LEU A 2 1.67 13.10 4.98
CA LEU A 2 2.37 11.82 5.17
C LEU A 2 1.98 11.20 6.52
N LEU A 3 1.55 9.95 6.51
CA LEU A 3 1.07 9.20 7.67
C LEU A 3 2.04 8.11 8.15
N ASN A 4 2.83 7.55 7.22
CA ASN A 4 3.85 6.56 7.50
C ASN A 4 4.92 6.59 6.39
N ALA A 5 6.17 6.33 6.77
CA ALA A 5 7.28 6.07 5.85
C ALA A 5 8.15 4.95 6.45
N ASN A 6 8.01 3.75 5.91
CA ASN A 6 8.92 2.64 6.22
C ASN A 6 10.00 2.61 5.14
N LEU A 7 11.25 2.76 5.54
CA LEU A 7 12.43 2.67 4.69
C LEU A 7 13.22 1.43 5.12
N ASP A 8 13.50 0.53 4.19
CA ASP A 8 14.52 -0.49 4.38
C ASP A 8 15.90 0.12 4.14
N LEU A 9 16.79 -0.02 5.13
CA LEU A 9 18.14 0.52 5.06
C LEU A 9 19.11 -0.39 4.29
N TYR A 10 18.72 -1.64 4.05
CA TYR A 10 19.56 -2.63 3.36
C TYR A 10 19.58 -2.38 1.85
N ASP A 11 18.41 -2.20 1.24
CA ASP A 11 18.28 -2.04 -0.22
C ASP A 11 17.64 -0.70 -0.65
N GLY A 12 17.23 0.13 0.32
CA GLY A 12 16.60 1.42 0.07
C GLY A 12 15.16 1.32 -0.41
N SER A 13 14.53 0.15 -0.34
CA SER A 13 13.11 -0.01 -0.62
C SER A 13 12.27 0.77 0.39
N SER A 14 11.06 1.17 0.00
CA SER A 14 10.18 1.86 0.93
C SER A 14 8.69 1.69 0.64
N CYS A 15 7.94 1.69 1.73
CA CYS A 15 6.49 1.74 1.76
C CYS A 15 6.05 3.05 2.42
N LEU A 16 5.52 3.95 1.61
CA LEU A 16 4.97 5.23 2.08
C LEU A 16 3.45 5.15 2.19
N LEU A 17 2.88 5.85 3.15
CA LEU A 17 1.44 6.05 3.29
C LEU A 17 1.15 7.52 3.50
N SER A 18 0.29 8.08 2.66
CA SER A 18 -0.20 9.44 2.73
C SER A 18 -1.72 9.47 2.69
N TYR A 19 -2.29 10.48 3.32
CA TYR A 19 -3.70 10.82 3.22
C TYR A 19 -3.84 12.18 2.57
N ASP A 20 -4.69 12.25 1.56
CA ASP A 20 -5.09 13.51 0.96
C ASP A 20 -6.44 13.90 1.54
N GLU A 21 -6.44 15.05 2.22
CA GLU A 21 -7.61 15.56 2.95
C GLU A 21 -8.65 16.17 2.01
N ALA A 22 -8.24 16.69 0.85
CA ALA A 22 -9.15 17.30 -0.11
C ALA A 22 -10.02 16.23 -0.77
N GLU A 23 -9.38 15.14 -1.20
CA GLU A 23 -10.03 14.04 -1.92
C GLU A 23 -10.43 12.87 -0.98
N ARG A 24 -10.07 12.94 0.30
CA ARG A 24 -10.37 11.95 1.36
C ARG A 24 -9.99 10.50 0.99
N TRP A 25 -8.82 10.34 0.38
CA TRP A 25 -8.31 9.04 -0.04
C TRP A 25 -6.94 8.77 0.54
N LEU A 26 -6.68 7.48 0.76
CA LEU A 26 -5.38 6.98 1.19
C LEU A 26 -4.60 6.60 -0.05
N GLN A 27 -3.37 7.10 -0.15
CA GLN A 27 -2.41 6.64 -1.14
C GLN A 27 -1.24 6.04 -0.40
N GLY A 28 -0.83 4.84 -0.78
CA GLY A 28 0.51 4.42 -0.45
C GLY A 28 1.28 4.03 -1.68
N THR A 29 2.58 4.19 -1.53
CA THR A 29 3.54 4.17 -2.62
C THR A 29 4.57 3.12 -2.30
N ARG A 30 4.80 2.22 -3.25
CA ARG A 30 5.79 1.16 -3.19
C ARG A 30 6.98 1.55 -4.07
N ILE A 31 8.17 1.59 -3.49
CA ILE A 31 9.39 2.02 -4.18
C ILE A 31 10.46 0.96 -3.97
N GLY A 32 11.09 0.50 -5.05
CA GLY A 32 12.16 -0.50 -4.98
C GLY A 32 11.65 -1.94 -4.93
N TYR A 33 12.49 -2.85 -4.43
CA TYR A 33 12.12 -4.25 -4.23
C TYR A 33 11.42 -4.39 -2.89
N ILE A 34 10.13 -4.70 -2.91
CA ILE A 34 9.34 -4.86 -1.68
C ILE A 34 9.18 -6.34 -1.41
N ASP A 35 9.73 -6.83 -0.30
CA ASP A 35 9.55 -8.21 0.13
C ASP A 35 8.16 -8.45 0.75
N GLU A 36 7.87 -9.71 1.08
CA GLU A 36 6.57 -10.09 1.64
C GLU A 36 6.31 -9.43 3.01
N ASP A 37 7.33 -9.35 3.86
CA ASP A 37 7.20 -8.76 5.20
C ASP A 37 6.96 -7.25 5.12
N GLU A 38 7.64 -6.55 4.21
CA GLU A 38 7.41 -5.15 3.90
C GLU A 38 6.03 -4.90 3.33
N ALA A 39 5.58 -5.73 2.37
CA ALA A 39 4.26 -5.64 1.78
C ALA A 39 3.17 -5.79 2.86
N MET A 40 3.33 -6.76 3.76
CA MET A 40 2.41 -7.03 4.88
C MET A 40 2.39 -5.89 5.90
N ARG A 41 3.56 -5.37 6.30
CA ARG A 41 3.64 -4.17 7.16
C ARG A 41 2.95 -2.97 6.52
N GLY A 42 3.16 -2.77 5.22
CA GLY A 42 2.50 -1.73 4.44
C GLY A 42 0.98 -1.88 4.45
N ALA A 43 0.47 -3.08 4.13
CA ALA A 43 -0.96 -3.41 4.14
C ALA A 43 -1.61 -3.20 5.52
N ALA A 44 -0.96 -3.64 6.59
CA ALA A 44 -1.44 -3.44 7.95
C ALA A 44 -1.54 -1.95 8.32
N ALA A 45 -0.54 -1.15 7.95
CA ALA A 45 -0.55 0.30 8.18
C ALA A 45 -1.71 0.98 7.43
N TYR A 46 -2.02 0.55 6.21
CA TYR A 46 -3.19 1.03 5.47
C TYR A 46 -4.50 0.75 6.21
N LEU A 47 -4.75 -0.52 6.55
CA LEU A 47 -6.00 -0.95 7.18
C LEU A 47 -6.21 -0.25 8.53
N HIS A 48 -5.14 -0.11 9.31
CA HIS A 48 -5.18 0.63 10.56
C HIS A 48 -5.63 2.09 10.38
N ARG A 49 -5.17 2.77 9.32
CA ARG A 49 -5.58 4.15 9.03
C ARG A 49 -6.99 4.23 8.47
N ALA A 50 -7.38 3.31 7.60
CA ALA A 50 -8.73 3.24 7.04
C ALA A 50 -9.78 2.99 8.13
N ALA A 51 -9.46 2.20 9.16
CA ALA A 51 -10.34 1.98 10.30
C ALA A 51 -10.55 3.22 11.19
N GLN A 52 -9.60 4.17 11.17
CA GLN A 52 -9.63 5.36 12.04
C GLN A 52 -10.33 6.56 11.42
N ARG A 53 -10.45 6.61 10.09
CA ARG A 53 -10.94 7.79 9.37
C ARG A 53 -11.76 7.36 8.16
N PRO A 54 -12.87 8.06 7.85
CA PRO A 54 -13.59 7.83 6.60
C PRO A 54 -12.67 8.07 5.40
N CYS A 55 -12.39 7.02 4.65
CA CYS A 55 -11.71 7.07 3.37
C CYS A 55 -12.48 6.19 2.38
N GLN A 56 -12.94 6.78 1.28
CA GLN A 56 -13.77 6.07 0.30
C GLN A 56 -12.93 5.37 -0.78
N LEU A 57 -11.68 5.80 -0.95
CA LEU A 57 -10.80 5.36 -2.01
C LEU A 57 -9.42 5.06 -1.45
N LEU A 58 -8.78 4.04 -2.03
CA LEU A 58 -7.38 3.73 -1.79
C LEU A 58 -6.65 3.59 -3.11
N LEU A 59 -5.53 4.30 -3.22
CA LEU A 59 -4.58 4.17 -4.32
C LEU A 59 -3.35 3.41 -3.83
N ASN A 60 -3.09 2.27 -4.47
CA ASN A 60 -1.83 1.57 -4.37
C ASN A 60 -0.94 1.95 -5.56
N ASN A 61 -0.03 2.88 -5.32
CA ASN A 61 0.89 3.36 -6.35
C ASN A 61 2.12 2.45 -6.41
N ASN A 62 2.15 1.60 -7.43
CA ASN A 62 3.24 0.64 -7.68
C ASN A 62 4.16 1.08 -8.83
N THR A 63 4.07 2.32 -9.31
CA THR A 63 4.83 2.80 -10.48
C THR A 63 6.35 2.75 -10.31
N ALA A 64 6.84 2.79 -9.07
CA ALA A 64 8.26 2.69 -8.73
C ALA A 64 8.64 1.33 -8.10
N LEU A 65 7.72 0.37 -8.08
CA LEU A 65 7.99 -0.98 -7.60
C LEU A 65 8.89 -1.73 -8.60
N ARG A 66 9.83 -2.50 -8.07
CA ARG A 66 10.74 -3.35 -8.83
C ARG A 66 10.56 -4.81 -8.41
N GLY A 67 10.69 -5.72 -9.37
CA GLY A 67 10.57 -7.16 -9.12
C GLY A 67 9.18 -7.74 -9.41
N PRO A 68 9.00 -9.04 -9.19
CA PRO A 68 7.80 -9.76 -9.59
C PRO A 68 6.60 -9.40 -8.70
N TRP A 69 5.68 -8.62 -9.25
CA TRP A 69 4.39 -8.28 -8.64
C TRP A 69 3.41 -9.47 -8.59
N PHE A 70 3.66 -10.53 -9.37
CA PHE A 70 2.73 -11.64 -9.54
C PHE A 70 2.40 -12.38 -8.24
N ALA A 71 3.37 -12.51 -7.33
CA ALA A 71 3.12 -13.12 -6.01
C ALA A 71 2.09 -12.33 -5.18
N SER A 72 1.98 -11.01 -5.38
CA SER A 72 1.01 -10.16 -4.70
C SER A 72 -0.42 -10.39 -5.18
N LEU A 73 -0.60 -10.80 -6.45
CA LEU A 73 -1.91 -11.17 -7.00
C LEU A 73 -2.37 -12.52 -6.48
N ASP A 74 -1.47 -13.50 -6.41
CA ASP A 74 -1.76 -14.81 -5.81
C ASP A 74 -2.12 -14.67 -4.33
N TRP A 75 -1.38 -13.82 -3.60
CA TRP A 75 -1.72 -13.48 -2.22
C TRP A 75 -3.10 -12.84 -2.12
N LEU A 76 -3.41 -11.82 -2.95
CA LEU A 76 -4.70 -11.14 -2.93
C LEU A 76 -5.87 -12.09 -3.20
N ALA A 77 -5.69 -13.08 -4.08
CA ALA A 77 -6.69 -14.10 -4.34
C ALA A 77 -6.95 -15.02 -3.14
N SER A 78 -5.95 -15.19 -2.27
CA SER A 78 -6.03 -16.05 -1.06
C SER A 78 -6.40 -15.30 0.23
N ALA A 79 -6.22 -13.98 0.25
CA ALA A 79 -6.44 -13.17 1.43
C ALA A 79 -7.95 -13.08 1.77
N PRO A 80 -8.35 -13.35 3.03
CA PRO A 80 -9.74 -13.19 3.44
C PRO A 80 -10.10 -11.71 3.35
N ALA A 81 -11.01 -11.35 2.45
CA ALA A 81 -11.34 -9.96 2.15
C ALA A 81 -11.83 -9.21 3.40
N PRO A 82 -11.13 -8.17 3.88
CA PRO A 82 -11.69 -7.23 4.83
C PRO A 82 -12.06 -5.95 4.07
N PHE A 83 -13.37 -5.68 4.02
CA PHE A 83 -14.03 -4.42 3.65
C PHE A 83 -14.12 -4.07 2.15
N GLU A 84 -15.27 -3.47 1.79
CA GLU A 84 -15.65 -2.89 0.48
C GLU A 84 -14.78 -1.67 0.08
N LEU A 85 -13.47 -1.70 0.32
CA LEU A 85 -12.59 -0.62 -0.08
C LEU A 85 -12.24 -0.80 -1.55
N GLN A 86 -12.59 0.17 -2.40
CA GLN A 86 -12.22 0.13 -3.80
C GLN A 86 -10.73 0.48 -3.94
N VAL A 87 -9.92 -0.54 -4.20
CA VAL A 87 -8.47 -0.42 -4.38
C VAL A 87 -8.17 -0.17 -5.85
N PHE A 88 -7.59 1.00 -6.15
CA PHE A 88 -7.03 1.31 -7.46
C PHE A 88 -5.54 0.98 -7.44
N GLN A 89 -5.06 0.26 -8.44
CA GLN A 89 -3.65 -0.07 -8.59
C GLN A 89 -3.14 0.52 -9.92
N ASN A 90 -2.09 1.35 -9.84
CA ASN A 90 -1.38 1.81 -11.04
C ASN A 90 -0.22 0.84 -11.30
N LEU A 91 -0.26 0.16 -12.44
CA LEU A 91 0.84 -0.64 -12.97
C LEU A 91 1.58 0.21 -14.01
N ALA A 92 2.91 0.18 -13.97
CA ALA A 92 3.77 0.78 -15.00
C ALA A 92 3.88 -0.14 -16.22
#